data_AF-A0A522BRA3-F1
#
_entry.id   AF-A0A522BRA3-F1
#
_cell.length_a   1.000
_cell.length_b   1.000
_cell.length_c   1.000
_cell.angle_alpha   90.00
_cell.angle_beta   90.00
_cell.angle_gamma   90.00
#
_symmetry.space_group_name_H-M   'P 1'
#
loop_
_entity.id
_entity.type
_entity.pdbx_description
1 polymer ?
#
loop_
_entity_poly.entity_id
_entity_poly.type
_entity_poly.pdbx_seq_one_letter_code
_entity_poly.pdbx_strand_id
1 'polypeptide(L)'
;MSLSSFFKKQTEPPKRFALGAYRVEVVSHPEEVVQDEFLPIELRYLFRVRPETRAELRDLLARGYAIGVRTTTNTPERVLHAIQNIAVYSQKNCILTWLPQFLRDKHRPQVSDADRAQAERRGVNLVEDLDVIERERVRFKRLVLVDEDNVGIGEKEQRLMTDLSETLYPLSVDWIVHRVVNDNAHERTAIAQNIIKALLIIGPIAHVLEKLASGIGKVFAASADDLLGETAELMALRGSGFTWRELARRGRILIPVFALATWGAFSVEPLIHQGRIALAGIVFGLSAVALSLTTAIQSIGMYHKNVKDLATEGKARLDGHSAFRMALIQDFTNPARLGLFVGAAIAPLMGMIAAFSGLMSNGWVLAAVGSTESIVAGLTVIFANRLNEWRFARGLHRRIGRVPKGLHS
;
A
#
# COMPACT_ATOMS: atom_id res chain seq x y z
N MET A 1 -23.05 12.76 -6.90
CA MET A 1 -21.57 12.79 -7.04
C MET A 1 -21.22 12.16 -8.37
N SER A 2 -20.67 12.89 -9.35
CA SER A 2 -20.43 12.32 -10.69
C SER A 2 -19.23 11.37 -10.70
N LEU A 3 -19.28 10.31 -11.51
CA LEU A 3 -18.14 9.41 -11.76
C LEU A 3 -16.88 10.19 -12.15
N SER A 4 -17.02 11.30 -12.88
CA SER A 4 -15.88 12.17 -13.22
C SER A 4 -15.26 12.87 -12.01
N SER A 5 -16.06 13.34 -11.05
CA SER A 5 -15.55 13.92 -9.79
C SER A 5 -14.89 12.87 -8.89
N PHE A 6 -15.38 11.63 -8.94
CA PHE A 6 -14.84 10.49 -8.22
C PHE A 6 -13.46 10.08 -8.75
N PHE A 7 -13.31 9.97 -10.07
CA PHE A 7 -12.02 9.68 -10.70
C PHE A 7 -11.04 10.84 -10.53
N LYS A 8 -11.46 12.09 -10.75
CA LYS A 8 -10.56 13.26 -10.71
C LYS A 8 -9.88 13.44 -9.34
N LYS A 9 -10.59 13.17 -8.24
CA LYS A 9 -10.03 13.22 -6.88
C LYS A 9 -9.05 12.08 -6.57
N GLN A 10 -9.11 10.98 -7.32
CA GLN A 10 -8.24 9.81 -7.18
C GLN A 10 -7.11 9.76 -8.21
N THR A 11 -7.22 10.49 -9.33
CA THR A 11 -6.31 10.39 -10.47
C THR A 11 -5.44 11.62 -10.71
N GLU A 12 -5.71 12.74 -10.05
CA GLU A 12 -4.78 13.87 -10.12
C GLU A 12 -3.47 13.48 -9.43
N PRO A 13 -2.30 13.56 -10.12
CA PRO A 13 -1.03 13.47 -9.42
C PRO A 13 -1.06 14.52 -8.31
N PRO A 14 -0.60 14.21 -7.09
CA PRO A 14 -0.58 15.20 -6.03
C PRO A 14 0.14 16.42 -6.60
N LYS A 15 -0.57 17.56 -6.68
CA LYS A 15 0.05 18.83 -7.04
C LYS A 15 1.31 18.90 -6.18
N ARG A 16 2.48 19.07 -6.82
CA ARG A 16 3.78 19.21 -6.16
C ARG A 16 3.72 20.38 -5.19
N PHE A 17 3.13 20.16 -4.03
CA PHE A 17 3.06 21.13 -2.96
C PHE A 17 4.04 20.68 -1.91
N ALA A 18 5.05 21.53 -1.77
CA ALA A 18 5.99 21.57 -0.68
C ALA A 18 5.27 21.36 0.66
N LEU A 19 5.88 20.54 1.53
CA LEU A 19 5.50 20.33 2.93
C LEU A 19 4.14 19.65 3.17
N GLY A 20 4.03 18.38 2.79
CA GLY A 20 3.09 17.38 3.35
C GLY A 20 1.60 17.71 3.21
N ALA A 21 0.87 16.94 2.41
CA ALA A 21 -0.59 17.03 2.38
C ALA A 21 -1.19 16.49 3.69
N TYR A 22 -2.15 17.22 4.28
CA TYR A 22 -2.87 16.82 5.48
C TYR A 22 -4.35 17.17 5.37
N ARG A 23 -5.20 16.39 6.05
CA ARG A 23 -6.61 16.66 6.26
C ARG A 23 -6.79 17.13 7.70
N VAL A 24 -7.59 18.18 7.90
CA VAL A 24 -8.00 18.63 9.23
C VAL A 24 -9.51 18.51 9.33
N GLU A 25 -10.00 17.82 10.36
CA GLU A 25 -11.41 17.84 10.75
C GLU A 25 -11.53 18.79 11.94
N VAL A 26 -12.30 19.86 11.79
CA VAL A 26 -12.36 20.97 12.76
C VAL A 26 -13.68 20.92 13.53
N VAL A 27 -13.59 21.16 14.83
CA VAL A 27 -14.70 21.40 15.74
C VAL A 27 -14.50 22.80 16.31
N SER A 28 -15.42 23.71 16.03
CA SER A 28 -15.30 25.14 16.39
C SER A 28 -16.32 25.58 17.41
N HIS A 29 -17.51 24.98 17.44
CA HIS A 29 -18.57 25.43 18.35
C HIS A 29 -18.65 24.60 19.64
N PRO A 30 -18.84 25.24 20.82
CA PRO A 30 -19.03 24.55 22.09
C PRO A 30 -20.17 23.51 22.09
N GLU A 31 -21.19 23.74 21.28
CA GLU A 31 -22.35 22.84 21.14
C GLU A 31 -22.03 21.55 20.38
N GLU A 32 -21.00 21.55 19.52
CA GLU A 32 -20.60 20.33 18.79
C GLU A 32 -20.02 19.28 19.75
N VAL A 33 -19.41 19.73 20.86
CA VAL A 33 -18.76 18.88 21.87
C VAL A 33 -19.76 17.97 22.61
N VAL A 34 -21.05 18.31 22.60
CA VAL A 34 -22.10 17.47 23.19
C VAL A 34 -22.76 16.52 22.18
N GLN A 35 -22.50 16.69 20.88
CA GLN A 35 -23.11 15.89 19.82
C GLN A 35 -22.13 14.82 19.32
N ASP A 36 -22.07 13.69 20.04
CA ASP A 36 -21.14 12.59 19.74
C ASP A 36 -21.23 12.03 18.31
N GLU A 37 -22.35 12.20 17.61
CA GLU A 37 -22.52 11.72 16.24
C GLU A 37 -21.67 12.50 15.22
N PHE A 38 -21.49 13.81 15.43
CA PHE A 38 -20.81 14.70 14.48
C PHE A 38 -19.33 14.93 14.83
N LEU A 39 -18.90 14.47 15.99
CA LEU A 39 -17.51 14.61 16.42
C LEU A 39 -16.58 13.63 15.69
N PRO A 40 -15.36 14.08 15.33
CA PRO A 40 -14.27 13.19 14.95
C PRO A 40 -14.10 12.07 15.98
N ILE A 41 -13.86 10.86 15.48
CA ILE A 41 -13.81 9.67 16.31
C ILE A 41 -12.71 9.70 17.36
N GLU A 42 -11.64 10.45 17.10
CA GLU A 42 -10.54 10.71 18.01
C GLU A 42 -11.01 11.50 19.23
N LEU A 43 -11.82 12.54 19.03
CA LEU A 43 -12.38 13.34 20.13
C LEU A 43 -13.38 12.52 20.96
N ARG A 44 -14.22 11.72 20.29
CA ARG A 44 -15.13 10.79 20.96
C ARG A 44 -14.39 9.78 21.84
N TYR A 45 -13.26 9.28 21.36
CA TYR A 45 -12.39 8.41 22.13
C TYR A 45 -11.78 9.15 23.34
N LEU A 46 -11.28 10.37 23.15
CA LEU A 46 -10.71 11.17 24.24
C LEU A 46 -11.74 11.43 25.35
N PHE A 47 -12.98 11.79 24.99
CA PHE A 47 -14.06 11.96 25.96
C PHE A 47 -14.43 10.67 26.70
N ARG A 48 -14.13 9.51 26.11
CA ARG A 48 -14.39 8.22 26.76
C ARG A 48 -13.29 7.84 27.74
N VAL A 49 -12.03 8.11 27.41
CA VAL A 49 -10.86 7.79 28.26
C VAL A 49 -10.66 8.83 29.34
N ARG A 50 -10.91 10.10 29.03
CA ARG A 50 -10.69 11.25 29.89
C ARG A 50 -11.92 12.19 29.84
N PRO A 51 -13.02 11.86 30.55
CA PRO A 51 -14.31 12.57 30.43
C PRO A 51 -14.23 14.08 30.72
N GLU A 52 -13.33 14.50 31.62
CA GLU A 52 -13.08 15.90 31.96
C GLU A 52 -12.60 16.72 30.76
N THR A 53 -11.95 16.09 29.78
CA THR A 53 -11.54 16.72 28.52
C THR A 53 -12.72 17.37 27.81
N ARG A 54 -13.93 16.83 27.96
CA ARG A 54 -15.12 17.40 27.33
C ARG A 54 -15.43 18.81 27.84
N ALA A 55 -15.30 19.02 29.16
CA ALA A 55 -15.49 20.34 29.75
C ALA A 55 -14.34 21.28 29.39
N GLU A 56 -13.10 20.78 29.43
CA GLU A 56 -11.90 21.54 29.05
C GLU A 56 -11.96 22.03 27.59
N LEU A 57 -12.34 21.16 26.65
CA LEU A 57 -12.47 21.56 25.24
C LEU A 57 -13.65 22.51 25.05
N ARG A 58 -14.79 22.31 25.72
CA ARG A 58 -15.93 23.23 25.61
C ARG A 58 -15.58 24.64 26.09
N ASP A 59 -14.88 24.75 27.22
CA ASP A 59 -14.36 26.04 27.71
C ASP A 59 -13.39 26.67 26.70
N LEU A 60 -12.50 25.86 26.14
CA LEU A 60 -11.56 26.31 25.13
C LEU A 60 -12.28 26.82 23.86
N LEU A 61 -13.29 26.11 23.37
CA LEU A 61 -14.08 26.57 22.22
C LEU A 61 -14.87 27.86 22.53
N ALA A 62 -15.39 27.99 23.75
CA ALA A 62 -16.11 29.20 24.18
C ALA A 62 -15.20 30.43 24.28
N ARG A 63 -13.88 30.24 24.38
CA ARG A 63 -12.87 31.29 24.38
C ARG A 63 -12.40 31.69 22.97
N GLY A 64 -13.03 31.20 21.90
CA GLY A 64 -12.71 31.62 20.53
C GLY A 64 -11.62 30.79 19.83
N TYR A 65 -11.37 29.59 20.34
CA TYR A 65 -10.47 28.63 19.70
C TYR A 65 -11.29 27.53 18.99
N ALA A 66 -10.70 26.88 18.01
CA ALA A 66 -11.19 25.65 17.41
C ALA A 66 -10.16 24.52 17.51
N ILE A 67 -10.64 23.28 17.45
CA ILE A 67 -9.79 22.09 17.55
C ILE A 67 -9.85 21.31 16.25
N GLY A 68 -8.69 21.13 15.65
CA GLY A 68 -8.51 20.32 14.47
C GLY A 68 -7.92 18.95 14.80
N VAL A 69 -8.49 17.88 14.26
CA VAL A 69 -7.82 16.59 14.14
C VAL A 69 -7.02 16.60 12.85
N ARG A 70 -5.71 16.86 12.94
CA ARG A 70 -4.81 16.84 11.78
C ARG A 70 -4.36 15.40 11.52
N THR A 71 -4.68 14.89 10.35
CA THR A 71 -4.22 13.59 9.84
C THR A 71 -3.41 13.80 8.56
N THR A 72 -2.18 13.31 8.56
CA THR A 72 -1.29 13.39 7.39
C THR A 72 -1.81 12.49 6.27
N THR A 73 -1.95 13.01 5.05
CA THR A 73 -2.47 12.20 3.93
C THR A 73 -1.37 11.46 3.19
N ASN A 74 -0.11 11.85 3.33
CA ASN A 74 1.06 11.17 2.78
C ASN A 74 2.22 11.22 3.77
N THR A 75 2.90 10.10 3.95
CA THR A 75 4.11 10.00 4.77
C THR A 75 5.16 10.99 4.25
N PRO A 76 5.78 11.80 5.13
CA PRO A 76 6.84 12.71 4.70
C PRO A 76 7.98 11.94 4.02
N GLU A 77 8.45 12.41 2.86
CA GLU A 77 9.51 11.74 2.07
C GLU A 77 10.75 11.43 2.91
N ARG A 78 11.17 12.36 3.80
CA ARG A 78 12.32 12.14 4.70
C ARG A 78 12.12 10.92 5.60
N VAL A 79 10.89 10.66 6.06
CA VAL A 79 10.56 9.50 6.89
C VAL A 79 10.56 8.21 6.05
N LEU A 80 10.04 8.27 4.82
CA LEU A 80 10.11 7.14 3.87
C LEU A 80 11.56 6.77 3.55
N HIS A 81 12.41 7.76 3.26
CA HIS A 81 13.83 7.57 2.99
C HIS A 81 14.56 6.94 4.19
N ALA A 82 14.33 7.44 5.40
CA ALA A 82 14.93 6.89 6.61
C ALA A 82 14.56 5.42 6.83
N ILE A 83 13.28 5.08 6.65
CA ILE A 83 12.80 3.69 6.77
C ILE A 83 13.41 2.80 5.68
N GLN A 84 13.47 3.30 4.45
CA GLN A 84 14.04 2.56 3.32
C GLN A 84 15.53 2.29 3.54
N ASN A 85 16.29 3.26 4.05
CA ASN A 85 17.70 3.10 4.39
C ASN A 85 17.90 2.02 5.45
N ILE A 86 17.17 2.09 6.57
CA ILE A 86 17.25 1.06 7.64
C ILE A 86 16.84 -0.32 7.10
N ALA A 87 15.78 -0.38 6.30
CA ALA A 87 15.32 -1.61 5.67
C ALA A 87 16.42 -2.24 4.80
N VAL A 88 17.05 -1.46 3.93
CA VAL A 88 18.07 -1.94 2.97
C VAL A 88 19.37 -2.31 3.67
N TYR A 89 19.89 -1.45 4.53
CA TYR A 89 21.26 -1.58 5.06
C TYR A 89 21.35 -2.43 6.32
N SER A 90 20.26 -2.61 7.07
CA SER A 90 20.29 -3.34 8.35
C SER A 90 19.26 -4.47 8.44
N GLN A 91 18.06 -4.25 7.88
CA GLN A 91 16.89 -5.10 8.15
C GLN A 91 16.47 -5.96 6.95
N LYS A 92 17.37 -6.27 6.01
CA LYS A 92 17.15 -7.17 4.87
C LYS A 92 15.83 -6.94 4.11
N ASN A 93 15.46 -5.67 3.91
CA ASN A 93 14.22 -5.21 3.27
C ASN A 93 12.92 -5.58 4.02
N CYS A 94 13.01 -6.03 5.27
CA CYS A 94 11.88 -6.24 6.15
C CYS A 94 11.60 -4.97 6.96
N ILE A 95 10.32 -4.58 7.03
CA ILE A 95 9.88 -3.37 7.76
C ILE A 95 9.04 -3.76 8.98
N LEU A 96 8.16 -4.76 8.82
CA LEU A 96 7.24 -5.17 9.88
C LEU A 96 7.90 -5.88 11.05
N THR A 97 9.13 -6.36 10.88
CA THR A 97 9.89 -7.03 11.94
C THR A 97 10.40 -6.07 13.01
N TRP A 98 10.40 -4.75 12.76
CA TRP A 98 10.97 -3.75 13.69
C TRP A 98 10.16 -2.46 13.77
N LEU A 99 9.63 -1.94 12.66
CA LEU A 99 8.99 -0.62 12.62
C LEU A 99 7.78 -0.52 13.57
N PRO A 100 6.88 -1.52 13.68
CA PRO A 100 5.76 -1.42 14.61
C PRO A 100 6.19 -1.29 16.06
N GLN A 101 7.18 -2.09 16.50
CA GLN A 101 7.73 -2.02 17.85
C GLN A 101 8.48 -0.70 18.09
N PHE A 102 9.22 -0.22 17.08
CA PHE A 102 9.92 1.05 17.18
C PHE A 102 8.95 2.24 17.31
N LEU A 103 7.87 2.26 16.53
CA LEU A 103 6.87 3.32 16.62
C LEU A 103 6.06 3.22 17.92
N ARG A 104 5.71 2.02 18.39
CA ARG A 104 4.89 1.84 19.59
C ARG A 104 5.67 2.08 20.89
N ASP A 105 6.79 1.39 21.03
CA ASP A 105 7.49 1.22 22.30
C ASP A 105 8.85 1.95 22.32
N LYS A 106 9.16 2.69 21.25
CA LYS A 106 10.48 3.32 21.01
C LYS A 106 11.64 2.31 21.03
N HIS A 107 11.34 1.03 20.85
CA HIS A 107 12.35 -0.01 20.81
C HIS A 107 13.11 0.10 19.49
N ARG A 108 14.31 0.69 19.52
CA ARG A 108 15.14 0.86 18.32
C ARG A 108 15.53 -0.50 17.75
N PRO A 109 15.48 -0.69 16.41
CA PRO A 109 16.00 -1.89 15.79
C PRO A 109 17.48 -2.05 16.10
N GLN A 110 17.93 -3.29 16.22
CA GLN A 110 19.36 -3.57 16.35
C GLN A 110 20.06 -3.32 15.01
N VAL A 111 21.09 -2.48 15.05
CA VAL A 111 21.91 -2.10 13.91
C VAL A 111 23.36 -2.46 14.24
N SER A 112 23.92 -3.42 13.50
CA SER A 112 25.28 -3.91 13.74
C SER A 112 26.35 -2.92 13.27
N ASP A 113 27.58 -3.03 13.74
CA ASP A 113 28.69 -2.19 13.26
C ASP A 113 28.99 -2.43 11.77
N ALA A 114 28.78 -3.66 11.29
CA ALA A 114 28.87 -3.97 9.87
C ALA A 114 27.79 -3.24 9.05
N ASP A 115 26.56 -3.16 9.57
CA ASP A 115 25.46 -2.42 8.91
C ASP A 115 25.80 -0.92 8.83
N ARG A 116 26.34 -0.35 9.92
CA ARG A 116 26.77 1.07 9.99
C ARG A 116 27.87 1.35 8.98
N ALA A 117 28.93 0.54 9.00
CA ALA A 117 30.04 0.69 8.06
C ALA A 117 29.60 0.55 6.60
N GLN A 118 28.63 -0.33 6.31
CA GLN A 118 28.07 -0.48 4.97
C GLN A 118 27.27 0.76 4.54
N ALA A 119 26.44 1.31 5.44
CA ALA A 119 25.63 2.49 5.18
C ALA A 119 26.51 3.76 5.01
N GLU A 120 27.52 3.93 5.87
CA GLU A 120 28.44 5.08 5.83
C GLU A 120 29.23 5.15 4.52
N ARG A 121 29.64 4.00 3.96
CA ARG A 121 30.26 3.93 2.62
C ARG A 121 29.37 4.46 1.50
N ARG A 122 28.06 4.57 1.73
CA ARG A 122 27.06 5.12 0.81
C ARG A 122 26.56 6.50 1.23
N GLY A 123 27.18 7.11 2.24
CA GLY A 123 26.80 8.43 2.76
C GLY A 123 25.51 8.42 3.58
N VAL A 124 25.11 7.27 4.13
CA VAL A 124 23.86 7.10 4.89
C VAL A 124 24.17 6.97 6.38
N ASN A 125 23.48 7.75 7.22
CA ASN A 125 23.57 7.68 8.67
C ASN A 125 22.32 7.04 9.28
N LEU A 126 22.43 5.75 9.63
CA LEU A 126 21.32 4.98 10.19
C LEU A 126 20.84 5.48 11.56
N VAL A 127 21.70 6.15 12.33
CA VAL A 127 21.31 6.72 13.63
C VAL A 127 20.44 7.95 13.43
N GLU A 128 20.85 8.84 12.52
CA GLU A 128 20.04 10.01 12.16
C GLU A 128 18.69 9.58 11.56
N ASP A 129 18.69 8.56 10.70
CA ASP A 129 17.45 8.01 10.13
C ASP A 129 16.48 7.52 11.21
N LEU A 130 16.98 6.83 12.24
CA LEU A 130 16.17 6.44 13.39
C LEU A 130 15.63 7.65 14.17
N ASP A 131 16.46 8.67 14.39
CA ASP A 131 16.05 9.89 15.10
C ASP A 131 14.99 10.68 14.32
N VAL A 132 15.08 10.70 12.98
CA VAL A 132 14.08 11.31 12.11
C VAL A 132 12.74 10.60 12.25
N ILE A 133 12.72 9.26 12.14
CA ILE A 133 11.48 8.48 12.28
C ILE A 133 10.90 8.68 13.67
N GLU A 134 11.76 8.63 14.70
CA GLU A 134 11.34 8.83 16.07
C GLU A 134 10.71 10.21 16.24
N ARG A 135 11.35 11.29 15.81
CA ARG A 135 10.82 12.65 15.98
C ARG A 135 9.53 12.89 15.19
N GLU A 136 9.46 12.40 13.95
CA GLU A 136 8.34 12.71 13.05
C GLU A 136 7.11 11.84 13.30
N ARG A 137 7.22 10.72 14.03
CA ARG A 137 6.10 9.79 14.27
C ARG A 137 4.86 10.45 14.88
N VAL A 138 5.02 11.47 15.72
CA VAL A 138 3.90 12.18 16.39
C VAL A 138 3.18 13.16 15.45
N ARG A 139 3.75 13.46 14.27
CA ARG A 139 3.17 14.42 13.31
C ARG A 139 2.14 13.80 12.37
N PHE A 140 2.07 12.47 12.31
CA PHE A 140 1.17 11.76 11.42
C PHE A 140 -0.30 11.93 11.80
N LYS A 141 -0.59 12.00 13.09
CA LYS A 141 -1.92 12.23 13.62
C LYS A 141 -1.82 12.95 14.95
N ARG A 142 -2.33 14.18 15.01
CA ARG A 142 -2.26 15.03 16.21
C ARG A 142 -3.45 15.97 16.28
N LEU A 143 -3.76 16.41 17.48
CA LEU A 143 -4.66 17.55 17.66
C LEU A 143 -3.89 18.84 17.36
N VAL A 144 -4.57 19.77 16.73
CA VAL A 144 -4.08 21.12 16.49
C VAL A 144 -5.09 22.10 17.02
N LEU A 145 -4.59 23.16 17.65
CA LEU A 145 -5.41 24.29 18.02
C LEU A 145 -5.42 25.30 16.90
N VAL A 146 -6.60 25.85 16.62
CA VAL A 146 -6.81 26.96 15.70
C VAL A 146 -7.31 28.12 16.55
N ASP A 147 -6.68 29.27 16.43
CA ASP A 147 -7.11 30.49 17.10
C ASP A 147 -7.99 31.26 16.13
N GLU A 148 -9.31 31.20 16.32
CA GLU A 148 -10.27 31.82 15.39
C GLU A 148 -10.45 33.30 15.70
N ASP A 149 -10.43 33.67 16.98
CA ASP A 149 -10.67 35.03 17.46
C ASP A 149 -9.37 35.83 17.73
N ASN A 150 -8.20 35.29 17.36
CA ASN A 150 -6.87 35.89 17.56
C ASN A 150 -6.55 36.21 19.03
N VAL A 151 -6.97 35.34 19.94
CA VAL A 151 -6.79 35.47 21.39
C VAL A 151 -5.33 35.25 21.80
N GLY A 152 -4.56 34.53 20.98
CA GLY A 152 -3.19 34.10 21.24
C GLY A 152 -3.14 32.75 21.95
N ILE A 153 -2.24 31.87 21.50
CA ILE A 153 -2.08 30.52 22.07
C ILE A 153 -1.01 30.53 23.18
N GLY A 154 -1.44 30.45 24.43
CA GLY A 154 -0.56 30.39 25.60
C GLY A 154 0.03 29.00 25.88
N GLU A 155 0.92 28.91 26.86
CA GLU A 155 1.54 27.62 27.25
C GLU A 155 0.52 26.61 27.76
N LYS A 156 -0.55 27.05 28.43
CA LYS A 156 -1.59 26.17 28.98
C LYS A 156 -2.31 25.41 27.85
N GLU A 157 -2.71 26.13 26.81
CA GLU A 157 -3.36 25.56 25.62
C GLU A 157 -2.41 24.60 24.87
N GLN A 158 -1.14 24.96 24.75
CA GLN A 158 -0.14 24.10 24.10
C GLN A 158 0.09 22.79 24.87
N ARG A 159 0.17 22.85 26.22
CA ARG A 159 0.30 21.66 27.08
C ARG A 159 -0.92 20.76 26.93
N LEU A 160 -2.13 21.33 27.01
CA LEU A 160 -3.37 20.56 26.80
C LEU A 160 -3.37 19.83 25.45
N MET A 161 -3.01 20.50 24.35
CA MET A 161 -2.97 19.85 23.03
C MET A 161 -1.91 18.75 22.94
N THR A 162 -0.79 18.91 23.64
CA THR A 162 0.28 17.91 23.71
C THR A 162 -0.22 16.68 24.46
N ASP A 163 -0.78 16.86 25.66
CA ASP A 163 -1.29 15.77 26.51
C ASP A 163 -2.38 14.95 25.79
N LEU A 164 -3.31 15.64 25.13
CA LEU A 164 -4.38 14.98 24.38
C LEU A 164 -3.84 14.23 23.14
N SER A 165 -2.83 14.79 22.47
CA SER A 165 -2.18 14.11 21.34
C SER A 165 -1.39 12.88 21.78
N GLU A 166 -0.72 12.92 22.93
CA GLU A 166 -0.03 11.76 23.52
C GLU A 166 -1.02 10.64 23.90
N THR A 167 -2.20 11.02 24.40
CA THR A 167 -3.28 10.05 24.70
C THR A 167 -3.77 9.31 23.45
N LEU A 168 -3.80 9.97 22.29
CA LEU A 168 -4.16 9.36 21.00
C LEU A 168 -3.04 8.51 20.38
N TYR A 169 -1.79 8.72 20.80
CA TYR A 169 -0.63 8.18 20.11
C TYR A 169 -0.61 6.65 20.01
N PRO A 170 -0.81 5.86 21.08
CA PRO A 170 -0.75 4.39 21.02
C PRO A 170 -1.74 3.76 20.03
N LEU A 171 -2.84 4.46 19.73
CA LEU A 171 -3.85 4.04 18.77
C LEU A 171 -3.48 4.42 17.35
N SER A 172 -2.85 5.58 17.19
CA SER A 172 -2.40 6.10 15.92
C SER A 172 -1.24 5.29 15.35
N VAL A 173 -0.46 4.59 16.20
CA VAL A 173 0.69 3.77 15.77
C VAL A 173 0.32 2.77 14.68
N ASP A 174 -0.75 1.99 14.84
CA ASP A 174 -1.12 0.96 13.84
C ASP A 174 -1.50 1.60 12.50
N TRP A 175 -2.16 2.76 12.56
CA TRP A 175 -2.48 3.54 11.37
C TRP A 175 -1.22 4.14 10.73
N ILE A 176 -0.26 4.62 11.54
CA ILE A 176 1.04 5.14 11.06
C ILE A 176 1.81 4.04 10.36
N VAL A 177 1.97 2.87 10.99
CA VAL A 177 2.64 1.71 10.41
C VAL A 177 2.01 1.36 9.06
N HIS A 178 0.68 1.20 9.02
CA HIS A 178 0.00 0.86 7.78
C HIS A 178 0.15 1.98 6.73
N ARG A 179 0.05 3.25 7.13
CA ARG A 179 0.19 4.40 6.23
C ARG A 179 1.59 4.46 5.63
N VAL A 180 2.62 4.35 6.46
CA VAL A 180 4.02 4.32 6.05
C VAL A 180 4.28 3.17 5.09
N VAL A 181 3.83 1.96 5.42
CA VAL A 181 4.06 0.79 4.58
C VAL A 181 3.30 0.90 3.26
N ASN A 182 2.07 1.41 3.31
CA ASN A 182 1.26 1.65 2.13
C ASN A 182 1.83 2.75 1.23
N ASP A 183 2.32 3.86 1.77
CA ASP A 183 2.90 4.95 0.98
C ASP A 183 4.26 4.57 0.40
N ASN A 184 5.08 3.81 1.15
CA ASN A 184 6.31 3.20 0.63
C ASN A 184 6.02 2.22 -0.52
N ALA A 185 4.88 1.52 -0.46
CA ALA A 185 4.38 0.73 -1.57
C ALA A 185 3.80 1.60 -2.70
N HIS A 186 3.18 2.74 -2.37
CA HIS A 186 2.45 3.60 -3.31
C HIS A 186 3.39 4.35 -4.25
N GLU A 187 4.54 4.85 -3.76
CA GLU A 187 5.61 5.44 -4.60
C GLU A 187 6.09 4.47 -5.68
N ARG A 188 5.92 3.16 -5.47
CA ARG A 188 6.28 2.10 -6.43
C ARG A 188 5.14 1.71 -7.39
N THR A 189 3.94 2.28 -7.26
CA THR A 189 2.71 1.80 -7.95
C THR A 189 2.06 2.78 -8.92
N ALA A 190 2.85 3.69 -9.54
CA ALA A 190 2.44 4.42 -10.76
C ALA A 190 1.95 3.50 -11.91
N ILE A 191 2.24 2.20 -11.77
CA ILE A 191 1.91 1.10 -12.67
C ILE A 191 0.39 0.91 -12.82
N ALA A 192 -0.42 1.03 -11.75
CA ALA A 192 -1.86 0.71 -11.79
C ALA A 192 -2.67 1.60 -12.75
N GLN A 193 -2.40 2.90 -12.79
CA GLN A 193 -3.07 3.82 -13.73
C GLN A 193 -2.59 3.63 -15.17
N ASN A 194 -1.33 3.25 -15.34
CA ASN A 194 -0.76 3.01 -16.66
C ASN A 194 -1.33 1.73 -17.28
N ILE A 195 -1.62 0.69 -16.48
CA ILE A 195 -2.18 -0.56 -17.00
C ILE A 195 -3.63 -0.39 -17.46
N ILE A 196 -4.48 0.32 -16.69
CA ILE A 196 -5.87 0.60 -17.12
C ILE A 196 -5.86 1.41 -18.43
N LYS A 197 -4.93 2.34 -18.59
CA LYS A 197 -4.73 3.07 -19.86
C LYS A 197 -4.20 2.16 -20.97
N ALA A 198 -3.30 1.24 -20.65
CA ALA A 198 -2.74 0.28 -21.60
C ALA A 198 -3.82 -0.66 -22.15
N LEU A 199 -4.80 -1.07 -21.34
CA LEU A 199 -5.93 -1.91 -21.78
C LEU A 199 -6.75 -1.28 -22.92
N LEU A 200 -6.89 0.04 -22.95
CA LEU A 200 -7.56 0.77 -24.03
C LEU A 200 -6.80 0.66 -25.37
N ILE A 201 -5.51 0.36 -25.32
CA ILE A 201 -4.64 0.19 -26.49
C ILE A 201 -4.49 -1.30 -26.83
N ILE A 202 -4.29 -2.16 -25.83
CA ILE A 202 -4.09 -3.60 -26.00
C ILE A 202 -5.34 -4.26 -26.56
N GLY A 203 -6.53 -3.92 -26.07
CA GLY A 203 -7.80 -4.52 -26.50
C GLY A 203 -8.06 -4.43 -28.01
N PRO A 204 -8.00 -3.22 -28.61
CA PRO A 204 -8.15 -3.05 -30.06
C PRO A 204 -7.09 -3.81 -30.87
N ILE A 205 -5.82 -3.74 -30.45
CA ILE A 205 -4.72 -4.40 -31.17
C ILE A 205 -4.90 -5.92 -31.12
N ALA A 206 -5.15 -6.47 -29.93
CA ALA A 206 -5.46 -7.89 -29.76
C ALA A 206 -6.65 -8.32 -30.61
N HIS A 207 -7.68 -7.47 -30.73
CA HIS A 207 -8.88 -7.79 -31.50
C HIS A 207 -8.60 -7.86 -33.00
N VAL A 208 -7.80 -6.93 -33.52
CA VAL A 208 -7.37 -6.94 -34.92
C VAL A 208 -6.46 -8.13 -35.20
N LEU A 209 -5.47 -8.39 -34.33
CA LEU A 209 -4.54 -9.51 -34.47
C LEU A 209 -5.26 -10.87 -34.44
N GLU A 210 -6.25 -11.04 -33.55
CA GLU A 210 -7.03 -12.26 -33.47
C GLU A 210 -7.87 -12.52 -34.74
N LYS A 211 -8.32 -11.44 -35.40
CA LYS A 211 -9.02 -11.54 -36.70
C LYS A 211 -8.09 -11.84 -37.86
N LEU A 212 -6.82 -11.44 -37.78
CA LEU A 212 -5.83 -11.73 -38.82
C LEU A 212 -5.39 -13.19 -38.77
N ALA A 213 -5.11 -13.71 -37.57
CA ALA A 213 -4.82 -15.11 -37.36
C ALA A 213 -5.16 -15.54 -35.93
N SER A 214 -5.98 -16.59 -35.83
CA SER A 214 -6.38 -17.16 -34.54
C SER A 214 -5.16 -17.49 -33.68
N GLY A 215 -5.19 -17.05 -32.44
CA GLY A 215 -4.10 -17.23 -31.48
C GLY A 215 -3.12 -16.06 -31.41
N ILE A 216 -2.91 -15.27 -32.47
CA ILE A 216 -1.95 -14.14 -32.40
C ILE A 216 -2.45 -13.05 -31.45
N GLY A 217 -3.75 -12.74 -31.47
CA GLY A 217 -4.34 -11.79 -30.53
C GLY A 217 -4.27 -12.29 -29.09
N LYS A 218 -4.44 -13.61 -28.88
CA LYS A 218 -4.25 -14.27 -27.58
C LYS A 218 -2.80 -14.16 -27.09
N VAL A 219 -1.80 -14.44 -27.94
CA VAL A 219 -0.37 -14.28 -27.59
C VAL A 219 -0.09 -12.84 -27.19
N PHE A 220 -0.53 -11.88 -28.01
CA PHE A 220 -0.33 -10.47 -27.74
C PHE A 220 -0.97 -10.05 -26.42
N ALA A 221 -2.23 -10.42 -26.18
CA ALA A 221 -2.92 -10.09 -24.93
C ALA A 221 -2.28 -10.73 -23.69
N ALA A 222 -1.80 -11.97 -23.80
CA ALA A 222 -1.14 -12.68 -22.71
C ALA A 222 0.27 -12.19 -22.40
N SER A 223 0.94 -11.51 -23.34
CA SER A 223 2.32 -11.03 -23.16
C SER A 223 2.45 -9.51 -23.05
N ALA A 224 1.44 -8.74 -23.46
CA ALA A 224 1.53 -7.28 -23.53
C ALA A 224 1.75 -6.65 -22.16
N ASP A 225 1.06 -7.11 -21.12
CA ASP A 225 1.19 -6.55 -19.77
C ASP A 225 2.58 -6.82 -19.18
N ASP A 226 3.02 -8.09 -19.22
CA ASP A 226 4.37 -8.51 -18.80
C ASP A 226 5.49 -7.76 -19.54
N LEU A 227 5.35 -7.60 -20.87
CA LEU A 227 6.33 -6.86 -21.67
C LEU A 227 6.34 -5.37 -21.34
N LEU A 228 5.18 -4.73 -21.18
CA LEU A 228 5.12 -3.32 -20.82
C LEU A 228 5.66 -3.05 -19.42
N GLY A 229 5.36 -3.94 -18.45
CA GLY A 229 5.92 -3.88 -17.10
C GLY A 229 7.44 -4.00 -17.09
N GLU A 230 7.98 -5.06 -17.69
CA GLU A 230 9.43 -5.30 -17.67
C GLU A 230 10.19 -4.28 -18.53
N THR A 231 9.63 -3.81 -19.66
CA THR A 231 10.27 -2.75 -20.46
C THR A 231 10.33 -1.42 -19.71
N ALA A 232 9.30 -1.07 -18.93
CA ALA A 232 9.33 0.11 -18.06
C ALA A 232 10.43 -0.01 -16.99
N GLU A 233 10.58 -1.17 -16.37
CA GLU A 233 11.66 -1.43 -15.41
C GLU A 233 13.05 -1.38 -16.08
N LEU A 234 13.21 -1.97 -17.26
CA LEU A 234 14.46 -1.93 -18.01
C LEU A 234 14.82 -0.49 -18.44
N MET A 235 13.84 0.33 -18.82
CA MET A 235 14.07 1.75 -19.13
C MET A 235 14.45 2.55 -17.88
N ALA A 236 13.84 2.27 -16.73
CA ALA A 236 14.21 2.89 -15.46
C ALA A 236 15.65 2.54 -15.05
N LEU A 237 16.07 1.27 -15.24
CA LEU A 237 17.45 0.83 -15.02
C LEU A 237 18.43 1.43 -16.02
N ARG A 238 18.04 1.57 -17.29
CA ARG A 238 18.86 2.27 -18.27
C ARG A 238 19.06 3.74 -17.88
N GLY A 239 18.01 4.40 -17.40
CA GLY A 239 18.06 5.76 -16.89
C GLY A 239 18.98 5.91 -15.67
N SER A 240 19.20 4.83 -14.90
CA SER A 240 20.13 4.80 -13.76
C SER A 240 21.55 4.32 -14.11
N GLY A 241 21.89 4.21 -15.41
CA GLY A 241 23.27 4.02 -15.88
C GLY A 241 23.69 2.57 -16.14
N PHE A 242 22.75 1.60 -16.10
CA PHE A 242 23.06 0.21 -16.41
C PHE A 242 23.37 -0.01 -17.90
N THR A 243 24.31 -0.93 -18.17
CA THR A 243 24.72 -1.24 -19.53
C THR A 243 23.71 -2.14 -20.25
N TRP A 244 23.62 -2.03 -21.58
CA TRP A 244 22.74 -2.88 -22.40
C TRP A 244 22.99 -4.38 -22.21
N ARG A 245 24.22 -4.79 -21.87
CA ARG A 245 24.54 -6.20 -21.58
C ARG A 245 23.90 -6.67 -20.29
N GLU A 246 23.82 -5.83 -19.27
CA GLU A 246 23.15 -6.15 -17.99
C GLU A 246 21.64 -6.21 -18.17
N LEU A 247 21.07 -5.27 -18.95
CA LEU A 247 19.65 -5.25 -19.31
C LEU A 247 19.25 -6.49 -20.14
N ALA A 248 20.07 -6.89 -21.11
CA ALA A 248 19.82 -8.08 -21.92
C ALA A 248 19.87 -9.38 -21.10
N ARG A 249 20.70 -9.45 -20.05
CA ARG A 249 20.77 -10.60 -19.16
C ARG A 249 19.47 -10.76 -18.36
N ARG A 250 18.87 -9.64 -17.96
CA ARG A 250 17.57 -9.60 -17.28
C ARG A 250 16.42 -9.94 -18.23
N GLY A 251 16.46 -9.46 -19.47
CA GLY A 251 15.47 -9.80 -20.51
C GLY A 251 15.37 -11.30 -20.83
N ARG A 252 16.39 -12.12 -20.52
CA ARG A 252 16.31 -13.58 -20.68
C ARG A 252 15.23 -14.24 -19.83
N ILE A 253 14.81 -13.61 -18.74
CA ILE A 253 13.72 -14.11 -17.88
C ILE A 253 12.38 -14.07 -18.62
N LEU A 254 12.22 -13.19 -19.62
CA LEU A 254 11.00 -13.09 -20.43
C LEU A 254 10.85 -14.21 -21.45
N ILE A 255 11.94 -14.89 -21.83
CA ILE A 255 11.89 -15.97 -22.84
C ILE A 255 10.97 -17.13 -22.39
N PRO A 256 11.15 -17.74 -21.21
CA PRO A 256 10.27 -18.82 -20.77
C PRO A 256 8.82 -18.35 -20.56
N VAL A 257 8.62 -17.11 -20.13
CA VAL A 257 7.28 -16.51 -19.97
C VAL A 257 6.60 -16.40 -21.33
N PHE A 258 7.28 -15.83 -22.32
CA PHE A 258 6.78 -15.68 -23.67
C PHE A 258 6.49 -17.03 -24.31
N ALA A 259 7.35 -18.03 -24.09
CA ALA A 259 7.13 -19.39 -24.55
C ALA A 259 5.86 -20.01 -23.93
N LEU A 260 5.63 -19.79 -22.63
CA LEU A 260 4.45 -20.29 -21.92
C LEU A 260 3.17 -19.56 -22.36
N ALA A 261 3.21 -18.24 -22.53
CA ALA A 261 2.12 -17.44 -23.08
C ALA A 261 1.78 -17.88 -24.51
N THR A 262 2.79 -18.13 -25.33
CA THR A 262 2.65 -18.63 -26.70
C THR A 262 1.98 -20.00 -26.70
N TRP A 263 2.49 -20.94 -25.91
CA TRP A 263 1.91 -22.27 -25.77
C TRP A 263 0.46 -22.20 -25.29
N GLY A 264 0.17 -21.40 -24.27
CA GLY A 264 -1.18 -21.24 -23.71
C GLY A 264 -2.16 -20.67 -24.73
N ALA A 265 -1.77 -19.61 -25.45
CA ALA A 265 -2.57 -18.95 -26.48
C ALA A 265 -2.94 -19.89 -27.64
N PHE A 266 -1.96 -20.66 -28.16
CA PHE A 266 -2.21 -21.61 -29.25
C PHE A 266 -2.92 -22.90 -28.77
N SER A 267 -2.91 -23.19 -27.47
CA SER A 267 -3.67 -24.32 -26.91
C SER A 267 -5.17 -24.04 -26.77
N VAL A 268 -5.61 -22.79 -26.83
CA VAL A 268 -7.02 -22.44 -26.61
C VAL A 268 -7.95 -23.01 -27.68
N GLU A 269 -7.66 -22.77 -28.96
CA GLU A 269 -8.56 -23.16 -30.05
C GLU A 269 -8.72 -24.69 -30.18
N PRO A 270 -7.63 -25.49 -30.13
CA PRO A 270 -7.74 -26.95 -30.11
C PRO A 270 -8.59 -27.46 -28.93
N LEU A 271 -8.46 -26.86 -27.75
CA LEU A 271 -9.23 -27.25 -26.57
C LEU A 271 -10.72 -26.91 -26.73
N ILE A 272 -11.05 -25.77 -27.33
CA ILE A 272 -12.43 -25.40 -27.64
C ILE A 272 -13.04 -26.39 -28.64
N HIS A 273 -12.33 -26.73 -29.72
CA HIS A 273 -12.79 -27.70 -30.72
C HIS A 273 -13.02 -29.11 -30.14
N GLN A 274 -12.25 -29.50 -29.13
CA GLN A 274 -12.43 -30.77 -28.42
C GLN A 274 -13.59 -30.74 -27.39
N GLY A 275 -14.33 -29.64 -27.28
CA GLY A 275 -15.40 -29.45 -26.29
C GLY A 275 -14.87 -29.18 -24.87
N ARG A 276 -13.57 -28.97 -24.69
CA ARG A 276 -12.93 -28.72 -23.38
C ARG A 276 -12.87 -27.22 -23.06
N ILE A 277 -14.03 -26.57 -23.12
CA ILE A 277 -14.16 -25.10 -23.02
C ILE A 277 -13.56 -24.55 -21.72
N ALA A 278 -13.88 -25.17 -20.58
CA ALA A 278 -13.35 -24.73 -19.28
C ALA A 278 -11.82 -24.79 -19.21
N LEU A 279 -11.23 -25.86 -19.76
CA LEU A 279 -9.79 -26.06 -19.78
C LEU A 279 -9.10 -25.03 -20.70
N ALA A 280 -9.70 -24.70 -21.84
CA ALA A 280 -9.20 -23.67 -22.75
C ALA A 280 -9.07 -22.31 -22.03
N GLY A 281 -10.09 -21.94 -21.26
CA GLY A 281 -10.08 -20.73 -20.46
C GLY A 281 -9.05 -20.74 -19.32
N ILE A 282 -8.95 -21.85 -18.58
CA ILE A 282 -7.95 -22.02 -17.51
C ILE A 282 -6.53 -21.88 -18.06
N VAL A 283 -6.23 -22.57 -19.17
CA VAL A 283 -4.90 -22.58 -19.79
C VAL A 283 -4.51 -21.17 -20.22
N PHE A 284 -5.41 -20.44 -20.87
CA PHE A 284 -5.16 -19.06 -21.25
C PHE A 284 -4.91 -18.17 -20.03
N GLY A 285 -5.81 -18.22 -19.04
CA GLY A 285 -5.71 -17.42 -17.83
C GLY A 285 -4.42 -17.66 -17.05
N LEU A 286 -4.00 -18.92 -16.87
CA LEU A 286 -2.71 -19.25 -16.22
C LEU A 286 -1.51 -18.77 -17.04
N SER A 287 -1.54 -18.96 -18.36
CA SER A 287 -0.44 -18.58 -19.23
C SER A 287 -0.20 -17.07 -19.26
N ALA A 288 -1.26 -16.28 -19.10
CA ALA A 288 -1.20 -14.83 -19.13
C ALA A 288 -0.69 -14.18 -17.83
N VAL A 289 -0.71 -14.89 -16.70
CA VAL A 289 -0.27 -14.37 -15.39
C VAL A 289 0.94 -15.13 -14.81
N ALA A 290 1.57 -15.97 -15.63
CA ALA A 290 2.57 -16.91 -15.16
C ALA A 290 3.81 -16.24 -14.56
N LEU A 291 4.27 -15.14 -15.15
CA LEU A 291 5.43 -14.39 -14.65
C LEU A 291 5.15 -13.80 -13.27
N SER A 292 4.03 -13.10 -13.12
CA SER A 292 3.64 -12.47 -11.87
C SER A 292 3.33 -13.46 -10.76
N LEU A 293 2.67 -14.60 -11.08
CA LEU A 293 2.47 -15.66 -10.10
C LEU A 293 3.82 -16.24 -9.62
N THR A 294 4.75 -16.47 -10.54
CA THR A 294 6.09 -16.96 -10.22
C THR A 294 6.85 -15.94 -9.35
N THR A 295 6.78 -14.66 -9.71
CA THR A 295 7.43 -13.56 -9.00
C THR A 295 6.88 -13.41 -7.58
N ALA A 296 5.55 -13.49 -7.42
CA ALA A 296 4.90 -13.46 -6.12
C ALA A 296 5.37 -14.62 -5.23
N ILE A 297 5.36 -15.86 -5.73
CA ILE A 297 5.81 -17.04 -4.98
C ILE A 297 7.29 -16.93 -4.58
N GLN A 298 8.16 -16.52 -5.51
CA GLN A 298 9.58 -16.33 -5.24
C GLN A 298 9.81 -15.26 -4.16
N SER A 299 9.02 -14.19 -4.18
CA SER A 299 9.17 -13.11 -3.21
C SER A 299 8.83 -13.53 -1.78
N ILE A 300 7.83 -14.38 -1.59
CA ILE A 300 7.52 -15.00 -0.29
C ILE A 300 8.72 -15.82 0.20
N GLY A 301 9.35 -16.61 -0.68
CA GLY A 301 10.56 -17.38 -0.37
C GLY A 301 11.74 -16.51 0.05
N MET A 302 11.97 -15.39 -0.65
CA MET A 302 13.00 -14.40 -0.30
C MET A 302 12.75 -13.78 1.07
N TYR A 303 11.52 -13.33 1.35
CA TYR A 303 11.18 -12.77 2.66
C TYR A 303 11.26 -13.82 3.77
N HIS A 304 10.90 -15.07 3.49
CA HIS A 304 11.05 -16.16 4.47
C HIS A 304 12.51 -16.34 4.89
N LYS A 305 13.43 -16.35 3.93
CA LYS A 305 14.87 -16.38 4.19
C LYS A 305 15.31 -15.15 4.99
N ASN A 306 14.93 -13.95 4.57
CA ASN A 306 15.34 -12.70 5.24
C ASN A 306 14.85 -12.65 6.69
N VAL A 307 13.60 -13.04 6.96
CA VAL A 307 13.04 -13.09 8.31
C VAL A 307 13.78 -14.11 9.18
N LYS A 308 14.10 -15.29 8.63
CA LYS A 308 14.86 -16.32 9.35
C LYS A 308 16.26 -15.84 9.70
N ASP A 309 16.93 -15.19 8.76
CA ASP A 309 18.26 -14.61 8.99
C ASP A 309 18.21 -13.52 10.07
N LEU A 310 17.26 -12.58 10.00
CA LEU A 310 17.10 -11.52 11.00
C LEU A 310 16.81 -12.07 12.40
N ALA A 311 16.03 -13.15 12.49
CA ALA A 311 15.78 -13.83 13.76
C ALA A 311 17.05 -14.49 14.30
N THR A 312 17.87 -15.09 13.42
CA THR A 312 19.15 -15.71 13.78
C THR A 312 20.18 -14.66 14.23
N GLU A 313 20.17 -13.49 13.59
CA GLU A 313 21.01 -12.34 13.94
C GLU A 313 20.53 -11.59 15.20
N GLY A 314 19.40 -11.99 15.81
CA GLY A 314 18.83 -11.33 16.99
C GLY A 314 18.16 -9.97 16.69
N LYS A 315 18.08 -9.57 15.42
CA LYS A 315 17.52 -8.29 14.97
C LYS A 315 15.99 -8.27 14.90
N ALA A 316 15.35 -9.43 14.79
CA ALA A 316 13.89 -9.56 14.72
C ALA A 316 13.34 -10.49 15.81
N ARG A 317 12.30 -10.04 16.51
CA ARG A 317 11.51 -10.89 17.42
C ARG A 317 10.26 -11.36 16.67
N LEU A 318 10.04 -12.67 16.67
CA LEU A 318 8.92 -13.26 15.94
C LEU A 318 7.62 -13.36 16.75
N ASP A 319 7.64 -13.02 18.05
CA ASP A 319 6.46 -12.88 18.94
C ASP A 319 5.34 -13.93 18.72
N GLY A 320 5.71 -15.22 18.62
CA GLY A 320 4.77 -16.33 18.43
C GLY A 320 4.29 -16.57 16.99
N HIS A 321 4.75 -15.79 16.02
CA HIS A 321 4.57 -16.05 14.60
C HIS A 321 5.69 -16.92 14.03
N SER A 322 5.36 -17.79 13.07
CA SER A 322 6.39 -18.47 12.29
C SER A 322 7.06 -17.50 11.32
N ALA A 323 8.33 -17.73 10.98
CA ALA A 323 9.04 -16.92 9.99
C ALA A 323 8.31 -16.88 8.63
N PHE A 324 7.62 -17.97 8.26
CA PHE A 324 6.80 -18.02 7.05
C PHE A 324 5.57 -17.12 7.13
N ARG A 325 4.86 -17.12 8.27
CA ARG A 325 3.73 -16.21 8.49
C ARG A 325 4.17 -14.75 8.43
N MET A 326 5.31 -14.41 9.04
CA MET A 326 5.84 -13.05 8.98
C MET A 326 6.26 -12.65 7.56
N ALA A 327 6.84 -13.57 6.79
CA ALA A 327 7.17 -13.32 5.38
C ALA A 327 5.94 -13.06 4.52
N LEU A 328 4.87 -13.85 4.70
CA LEU A 328 3.59 -13.61 4.02
C LEU A 328 2.99 -12.25 4.38
N ILE A 329 2.98 -11.91 5.67
CA ILE A 329 2.46 -10.62 6.12
C ILE A 329 3.31 -9.48 5.53
N GLN A 330 4.63 -9.59 5.59
CA GLN A 330 5.59 -8.61 5.04
C GLN A 330 5.38 -8.39 3.55
N ASP A 331 5.23 -9.47 2.77
CA ASP A 331 5.06 -9.38 1.32
C ASP A 331 3.71 -8.76 0.95
N PHE A 332 2.63 -9.20 1.60
CA PHE A 332 1.27 -8.71 1.34
C PHE A 332 0.91 -7.42 2.08
N THR A 333 1.84 -6.84 2.84
CA THR A 333 1.67 -5.46 3.31
C THR A 333 1.67 -4.46 2.15
N ASN A 334 2.29 -4.80 1.02
CA ASN A 334 2.16 -4.03 -0.21
C ASN A 334 0.83 -4.40 -0.89
N PRO A 335 -0.15 -3.47 -0.97
CA PRO A 335 -1.46 -3.78 -1.55
C PRO A 335 -1.39 -4.18 -3.02
N ALA A 336 -0.42 -3.64 -3.77
CA ALA A 336 -0.24 -4.02 -5.16
C ALA A 336 0.23 -5.46 -5.29
N ARG A 337 1.16 -5.93 -4.43
CA ARG A 337 1.60 -7.33 -4.43
C ARG A 337 0.48 -8.28 -4.04
N LEU A 338 -0.30 -7.93 -3.02
CA LEU A 338 -1.48 -8.69 -2.65
C LEU A 338 -2.46 -8.78 -3.82
N GLY A 339 -2.74 -7.66 -4.49
CA GLY A 339 -3.66 -7.64 -5.61
C GLY A 339 -3.12 -8.36 -6.86
N LEU A 340 -1.82 -8.31 -7.13
CA LEU A 340 -1.18 -9.12 -8.17
C LEU A 340 -1.36 -10.61 -7.88
N PHE A 341 -1.07 -11.05 -6.65
CA PHE A 341 -1.26 -12.44 -6.25
C PHE A 341 -2.72 -12.89 -6.36
N VAL A 342 -3.65 -12.10 -5.82
CA VAL A 342 -5.09 -12.40 -5.87
C VAL A 342 -5.59 -12.42 -7.32
N GLY A 343 -5.18 -11.46 -8.15
CA GLY A 343 -5.61 -11.42 -9.54
C GLY A 343 -4.99 -12.52 -10.39
N ALA A 344 -3.72 -12.90 -10.16
CA ALA A 344 -3.13 -14.08 -10.78
C ALA A 344 -3.86 -15.38 -10.38
N ALA A 345 -4.29 -15.49 -9.12
CA ALA A 345 -5.09 -16.64 -8.67
C ALA A 345 -6.50 -16.70 -9.30
N ILE A 346 -7.08 -15.55 -9.66
CA ILE A 346 -8.43 -15.44 -10.25
C ILE A 346 -8.40 -15.45 -11.78
N ALA A 347 -7.27 -15.15 -12.42
CA ALA A 347 -7.13 -15.15 -13.89
C ALA A 347 -7.60 -16.45 -14.58
N PRO A 348 -7.38 -17.67 -14.04
CA PRO A 348 -7.90 -18.90 -14.64
C PRO A 348 -9.44 -18.94 -14.64
N LEU A 349 -10.08 -18.41 -13.60
CA LEU A 349 -11.53 -18.29 -13.52
C LEU A 349 -12.05 -17.25 -14.52
N MET A 350 -11.36 -16.12 -14.68
CA MET A 350 -11.72 -15.11 -15.69
C MET A 350 -11.60 -15.66 -17.11
N GLY A 351 -10.54 -16.41 -17.40
CA GLY A 351 -10.39 -17.11 -18.67
C GLY A 351 -11.48 -18.16 -18.91
N MET A 352 -11.86 -18.90 -17.87
CA MET A 352 -12.97 -19.85 -17.94
C MET A 352 -14.30 -19.17 -18.26
N ILE A 353 -14.62 -18.05 -17.61
CA ILE A 353 -15.83 -17.25 -17.87
C ILE A 353 -15.84 -16.74 -19.31
N ALA A 354 -14.70 -16.22 -19.79
CA ALA A 354 -14.54 -15.75 -21.17
C ALA A 354 -14.76 -16.88 -22.20
N ALA A 355 -14.24 -18.07 -21.91
CA ALA A 355 -14.41 -19.26 -22.75
C ALA A 355 -15.87 -19.72 -22.81
N PHE A 356 -16.56 -19.83 -21.67
CA PHE A 356 -17.98 -20.19 -21.64
C PHE A 356 -18.89 -19.16 -22.31
N SER A 357 -18.49 -17.89 -22.30
CA SER A 357 -19.22 -16.82 -22.98
C SER A 357 -19.02 -16.82 -24.50
N GLY A 358 -18.13 -17.66 -25.04
CA GLY A 358 -17.78 -17.68 -26.46
C GLY A 358 -17.00 -16.44 -26.93
N LEU A 359 -16.40 -15.68 -26.00
CA LEU A 359 -15.76 -14.39 -26.28
C LEU A 359 -14.23 -14.47 -26.39
N MET A 360 -13.66 -15.68 -26.47
CA MET A 360 -12.21 -15.90 -26.59
C MET A 360 -11.62 -15.47 -27.95
N SER A 361 -12.44 -15.00 -28.88
CA SER A 361 -12.03 -14.33 -30.12
C SER A 361 -12.08 -12.81 -30.02
N ASN A 362 -12.61 -12.25 -28.93
CA ASN A 362 -12.73 -10.82 -28.73
C ASN A 362 -11.49 -10.29 -28.00
N GLY A 363 -10.67 -9.51 -28.70
CA GLY A 363 -9.46 -8.90 -28.14
C GLY A 363 -9.65 -8.07 -26.87
N TRP A 364 -10.81 -7.45 -26.65
CA TRP A 364 -11.10 -6.75 -25.40
C TRP A 364 -11.21 -7.71 -24.22
N VAL A 365 -11.84 -8.85 -24.43
CA VAL A 365 -12.00 -9.90 -23.41
C VAL A 365 -10.65 -10.58 -23.18
N LEU A 366 -9.89 -10.85 -24.24
CA LEU A 366 -8.53 -11.38 -24.13
C LEU A 366 -7.61 -10.44 -23.35
N ALA A 367 -7.65 -9.14 -23.63
CA ALA A 367 -6.88 -8.13 -22.90
C ALA A 367 -7.32 -8.05 -21.43
N ALA A 368 -8.63 -8.08 -21.15
CA ALA A 368 -9.13 -8.06 -19.79
C ALA A 368 -8.70 -9.29 -18.98
N VAL A 369 -8.75 -10.48 -19.58
CA VAL A 369 -8.25 -11.71 -18.94
C VAL A 369 -6.73 -11.64 -18.77
N GLY A 370 -6.00 -11.20 -19.80
CA GLY A 370 -4.54 -11.09 -19.77
C GLY A 370 -4.01 -10.09 -18.75
N SER A 371 -4.77 -9.05 -18.43
CA SER A 371 -4.40 -8.07 -17.40
C SER A 371 -5.19 -8.23 -16.09
N THR A 372 -5.76 -9.40 -15.82
CA THR A 372 -6.58 -9.64 -14.60
C THR A 372 -5.80 -9.26 -13.34
N GLU A 373 -4.55 -9.70 -13.23
CA GLU A 373 -3.68 -9.40 -12.09
C GLU A 373 -3.47 -7.92 -11.86
N SER A 374 -3.24 -7.18 -12.94
CA SER A 374 -2.98 -5.76 -12.94
C SER A 374 -4.21 -4.94 -12.60
N ILE A 375 -5.37 -5.34 -13.11
CA ILE A 375 -6.67 -4.75 -12.75
C ILE A 375 -6.92 -4.94 -11.25
N VAL A 376 -6.76 -6.17 -10.75
CA VAL A 376 -6.97 -6.48 -9.33
C VAL A 376 -5.94 -5.79 -8.44
N ALA A 377 -4.68 -5.68 -8.86
CA ALA A 377 -3.65 -4.90 -8.19
C ALA A 377 -4.03 -3.43 -8.06
N GLY A 378 -4.46 -2.80 -9.15
CA GLY A 378 -4.91 -1.41 -9.16
C GLY A 378 -6.11 -1.17 -8.25
N LEU A 379 -7.12 -2.05 -8.32
CA LEU A 379 -8.28 -1.98 -7.43
C LEU A 379 -7.87 -2.18 -5.96
N THR A 380 -6.99 -3.14 -5.68
CA THR A 380 -6.52 -3.43 -4.32
C THR A 380 -5.81 -2.23 -3.70
N VAL A 381 -4.98 -1.52 -4.45
CA VAL A 381 -4.35 -0.26 -3.98
C VAL A 381 -5.39 0.81 -3.67
N ILE A 382 -6.38 1.01 -4.54
CA ILE A 382 -7.46 1.99 -4.33
C ILE A 382 -8.27 1.64 -3.07
N PHE A 383 -8.60 0.36 -2.88
CA PHE A 383 -9.37 -0.11 -1.74
C PHE A 383 -8.55 -0.17 -0.45
N ALA A 384 -7.24 -0.42 -0.50
CA ALA A 384 -6.40 -0.53 0.69
C ALA A 384 -6.35 0.76 1.51
N ASN A 385 -6.29 1.93 0.85
CA ASN A 385 -6.39 3.23 1.52
C ASN A 385 -7.68 3.36 2.34
N ARG A 386 -8.83 3.03 1.71
CA ARG A 386 -10.13 3.07 2.37
C ARG A 386 -10.25 2.03 3.48
N LEU A 387 -9.74 0.83 3.24
CA LEU A 387 -9.79 -0.26 4.20
C LEU A 387 -8.96 0.07 5.45
N ASN A 388 -7.83 0.77 5.29
CA ASN A 388 -7.01 1.22 6.41
C ASN A 388 -7.74 2.26 7.27
N GLU A 389 -8.31 3.29 6.65
CA GLU A 389 -9.12 4.29 7.35
C GLU A 389 -10.29 3.64 8.10
N TRP A 390 -10.99 2.71 7.44
CA TRP A 390 -12.08 1.96 8.04
C TRP A 390 -11.62 1.05 9.19
N ARG A 391 -10.49 0.35 9.06
CA ARG A 391 -9.93 -0.50 10.14
C ARG A 391 -9.56 0.33 11.35
N PHE A 392 -8.92 1.48 11.16
CA PHE A 392 -8.59 2.41 12.23
C PHE A 392 -9.85 2.93 12.92
N ALA A 393 -10.82 3.44 12.16
CA ALA A 393 -12.10 3.91 12.69
C ALA A 393 -12.84 2.79 13.45
N ARG A 394 -12.85 1.57 12.93
CA ARG A 394 -13.46 0.41 13.61
C ARG A 394 -12.70 0.02 14.89
N GLY A 395 -11.38 0.13 14.88
CA GLY A 395 -10.53 -0.10 16.05
C GLY A 395 -10.84 0.88 17.18
N LEU A 396 -10.95 2.16 16.85
CA LEU A 396 -11.39 3.19 17.79
C LEU A 396 -12.81 2.93 18.30
N HIS A 397 -13.78 2.65 17.43
CA HIS A 397 -15.16 2.31 17.84
C HIS A 397 -15.20 1.12 18.80
N ARG A 398 -14.42 0.07 18.54
CA ARG A 398 -14.34 -1.09 19.43
C ARG A 398 -13.77 -0.72 20.80
N ARG A 399 -12.77 0.16 20.85
CA ARG A 399 -12.20 0.61 22.14
C ARG A 399 -13.16 1.53 22.88
N ILE A 400 -13.86 2.43 22.17
CA ILE A 400 -14.95 3.24 22.75
C ILE A 400 -16.02 2.33 23.39
N GLY A 401 -16.40 1.25 22.72
CA GLY A 401 -17.37 0.27 23.21
C GLY A 401 -16.86 -0.73 24.27
N ARG A 402 -15.54 -0.90 24.41
CA ARG A 402 -14.90 -1.86 25.35
C ARG A 402 -14.39 -1.24 26.64
N VAL A 403 -14.25 0.09 26.74
CA VAL A 403 -13.94 0.73 28.02
C VAL A 403 -15.14 0.49 28.96
N PRO A 404 -14.96 -0.23 30.09
CA PRO A 404 -16.05 -0.56 31.00
C PRO A 404 -16.76 0.73 31.43
N LYS A 405 -18.09 0.71 31.53
CA LYS A 405 -18.90 1.80 32.11
C LYS A 405 -18.67 1.97 33.64
N GLY A 406 -17.52 1.61 34.18
CA GLY A 406 -17.27 1.54 35.60
C GLY A 406 -15.84 1.93 35.96
N LEU A 407 -15.60 3.23 36.01
CA LEU A 407 -14.63 3.90 36.89
C LEU A 407 -15.28 5.25 37.24
N HIS A 408 -16.47 5.16 37.83
CA HIS A 408 -17.10 6.24 38.56
C HIS A 408 -17.22 5.74 40.00
N SER A 409 -16.21 6.11 40.79
CA SER A 409 -16.28 6.16 42.25
C SER A 409 -15.78 7.53 42.65
#